data_AF-A0A832K0J3-F1
#
_entry.id   AF-A0A832K0J3-F1
#
_cell.length_a   1.000
_cell.length_b   1.000
_cell.length_c   1.000
_cell.angle_alpha   90.00
_cell.angle_beta   90.00
_cell.angle_gamma   90.00
#
_symmetry.space_group_name_H-M   'P 1'
#
loop_
_entity.id
_entity.type
_entity.pdbx_description
1 polymer ?
#
loop_
_entity_poly.entity_id
_entity_poly.type
_entity_poly.pdbx_seq_one_letter_code
_entity_poly.pdbx_strand_id
1 'polypeptide(L)'
;MNEPSFQPGHLREAFAEYDRGVIVNNVKVGCWLGILLMPAGSVLDYFVYGNTQLWGRDVWGVFLQLRLLCSILIALFMVLVVRPVGQRHPRLLGVMLAMFPSSCIALMIYLLDGAASPYYAGLNLVLLVIGFVLHWTLLESVVAVVLVMLMYVAACFFHGPIDARIFANNLYFLVLTGIIVTTGSYVHSRWRFREFALRYELDQQRRLLESSNQQLSLKTSELELSNRQLNATKGELESSNRQLSRQKAQLENTLQELKRTQDELITTEKQASLGVWSAGIIHEINNPLNFVRTGLYALRHAEKHL
;
A
#
# COMPACT_ATOMS: atom_id res chain seq x y z
N MET A 1 -8.13 -17.98 -2.87
CA MET A 1 -7.76 -16.81 -2.04
C MET A 1 -6.70 -17.31 -1.07
N ASN A 2 -5.43 -17.12 -1.41
CA ASN A 2 -4.34 -17.44 -0.50
C ASN A 2 -4.16 -16.22 0.39
N GLU A 3 -4.43 -16.35 1.69
CA GLU A 3 -3.95 -15.38 2.67
C GLU A 3 -2.44 -15.21 2.46
N PRO A 4 -1.90 -13.98 2.49
CA PRO A 4 -0.46 -13.82 2.60
C PRO A 4 -0.08 -14.38 3.97
N SER A 5 0.36 -15.64 3.98
CA SER A 5 0.88 -16.31 5.16
C SER A 5 2.02 -15.46 5.71
N PHE A 6 1.76 -14.81 6.82
CA PHE A 6 2.67 -13.92 7.52
C PHE A 6 3.90 -14.74 7.92
N GLN A 7 4.97 -14.71 7.13
CA GLN A 7 6.22 -15.35 7.54
C GLN A 7 6.89 -14.42 8.55
N PRO A 8 6.95 -14.79 9.85
CA PRO A 8 7.44 -13.89 10.90
C PRO A 8 8.91 -13.48 10.71
N GLY A 9 9.65 -14.23 9.88
CA GLY A 9 11.04 -13.94 9.52
C GLY A 9 11.20 -12.64 8.73
N HIS A 10 10.42 -12.44 7.67
CA HIS A 10 10.57 -11.28 6.79
C HIS A 10 10.27 -9.94 7.48
N LEU A 11 9.28 -9.91 8.39
CA LEU A 11 8.97 -8.69 9.15
C LEU A 11 10.13 -8.30 10.08
N ARG A 12 10.77 -9.28 10.72
CA ARG A 12 11.89 -9.06 11.63
C ARG A 12 13.13 -8.60 10.89
N GLU A 13 13.39 -9.16 9.70
CA GLU A 13 14.50 -8.74 8.84
C GLU A 13 14.29 -7.31 8.33
N ALA A 14 13.09 -7.00 7.81
CA ALA A 14 12.75 -5.65 7.36
C ALA A 14 12.84 -4.62 8.49
N PHE A 15 12.41 -5.00 9.70
CA PHE A 15 12.57 -4.14 10.88
C PHE A 15 14.05 -3.95 11.25
N ALA A 16 14.88 -5.00 11.17
CA ALA A 16 16.30 -4.89 11.51
C ALA A 16 17.06 -3.94 10.57
N GLU A 17 16.73 -3.95 9.28
CA GLU A 17 17.28 -3.00 8.31
C GLU A 17 16.83 -1.56 8.59
N TYR A 18 15.53 -1.37 8.84
CA TYR A 18 14.97 -0.07 9.22
C TYR A 18 15.60 0.49 10.51
N ASP A 19 15.67 -0.33 11.56
CA ASP A 19 16.20 0.02 12.88
C ASP A 19 17.70 0.38 12.78
N ARG A 20 18.46 -0.28 11.92
CA ARG A 20 19.88 0.03 11.68
C ARG A 20 20.07 1.48 11.22
N GLY A 21 19.27 1.94 10.26
CA GLY A 21 19.34 3.31 9.75
C GLY A 21 18.97 4.34 10.81
N VAL A 22 17.91 4.07 11.58
CA VAL A 22 17.47 4.94 12.67
C VAL A 22 18.53 5.06 13.76
N ILE A 23 19.15 3.96 14.20
CA ILE A 23 20.19 3.98 15.23
C ILE A 23 21.38 4.83 14.77
N VAL A 24 21.86 4.64 13.54
CA VAL A 24 23.00 5.44 13.04
C VAL A 24 22.67 6.92 13.02
N ASN A 25 21.47 7.30 12.61
CA ASN A 25 21.05 8.69 12.62
C ASN A 25 20.99 9.26 14.04
N ASN A 26 20.43 8.50 14.98
CA ASN A 26 20.34 8.91 16.38
C ASN A 26 21.71 9.02 17.05
N VAL A 27 22.68 8.17 16.68
CA VAL A 27 24.08 8.30 17.13
C VAL A 27 24.69 9.60 16.62
N LYS A 28 24.44 10.01 15.37
CA LYS A 28 24.91 11.30 14.84
C LYS A 28 24.30 12.47 15.62
N VAL A 29 23.00 12.42 15.91
CA VAL A 29 22.32 13.44 16.73
C VAL A 29 22.93 13.46 18.14
N GLY A 30 23.18 12.30 18.74
CA GLY A 30 23.86 12.18 20.02
C GLY A 30 25.27 12.78 20.01
N CYS A 31 26.05 12.60 18.93
CA CYS A 31 27.35 13.24 18.78
C CYS A 31 27.24 14.77 18.78
N TRP A 32 26.30 15.33 18.01
CA TRP A 32 26.07 16.78 17.99
C TRP A 32 25.65 17.32 19.36
N LEU A 33 24.74 16.63 20.04
CA LEU A 33 24.34 16.98 21.40
C LEU A 33 25.53 16.92 22.36
N GLY A 34 26.36 15.87 22.28
CA GLY A 34 27.56 15.75 23.10
C GLY A 34 28.56 16.89 22.87
N ILE A 35 28.83 17.24 21.61
CA ILE A 35 29.74 18.32 21.22
C ILE A 35 29.27 19.68 21.78
N LEU A 36 27.96 19.93 21.74
CA LEU A 36 27.36 21.21 22.17
C LEU A 36 27.12 21.30 23.68
N LEU A 37 26.60 20.24 24.30
CA LEU A 37 26.22 20.23 25.71
C LEU A 37 27.43 20.10 26.63
N MET A 38 28.52 19.45 26.20
CA MET A 38 29.70 19.31 27.06
C MET A 38 30.32 20.65 27.46
N PRO A 39 30.63 21.56 26.51
CA PRO A 39 31.14 22.88 26.84
C PRO A 39 30.12 23.71 27.60
N ALA A 40 28.82 23.58 27.31
CA ALA A 40 27.78 24.30 28.07
C ALA A 40 27.81 23.98 29.58
N GLY A 41 28.25 22.77 29.94
CA GLY A 41 28.46 22.39 31.35
C GLY A 41 29.53 23.19 32.09
N SER A 42 30.41 23.92 31.39
CA SER A 42 31.42 24.78 32.02
C SER A 42 30.80 25.98 32.76
N VAL A 43 29.55 26.34 32.42
CA VAL A 43 28.79 27.36 33.16
C VAL A 43 28.54 26.88 34.59
N LEU A 44 28.14 25.62 34.77
CA LEU A 44 27.96 25.04 36.11
C LEU A 44 29.30 24.96 36.85
N ASP A 45 30.37 24.59 36.17
CA ASP A 45 31.71 24.49 36.77
C ASP A 45 32.17 25.84 37.34
N TYR A 46 31.86 26.95 36.65
CA TYR A 46 32.16 28.30 37.11
C TYR A 46 31.42 28.63 38.42
N PHE A 47 30.14 28.29 38.52
CA PHE A 47 29.35 28.61 39.72
C PHE A 47 29.68 27.71 40.92
N VAL A 48 29.97 26.43 40.69
CA VAL A 48 30.20 25.48 41.78
C VAL A 48 31.64 25.52 42.27
N TYR A 49 32.63 25.63 41.36
CA TYR A 49 34.05 25.49 41.68
C TYR A 49 34.91 26.67 41.19
N GLY A 50 34.31 27.81 40.83
CA GLY A 50 35.02 28.97 40.28
C GLY A 50 36.12 29.54 41.16
N ASN A 51 36.03 29.35 42.49
CA ASN A 51 37.03 29.83 43.45
C ASN A 51 37.95 28.70 43.98
N THR A 52 37.81 27.48 43.47
CA THR A 52 38.58 26.32 43.92
C THR A 52 39.83 26.17 43.07
N GLN A 53 40.97 25.97 43.71
CA GLN A 53 42.24 25.70 43.03
C GLN A 53 42.60 24.22 43.11
N LEU A 54 43.04 23.68 41.98
CA LEU A 54 43.50 22.32 41.83
C LEU A 54 44.89 22.39 41.19
N TRP A 55 45.92 21.92 41.91
CA TRP A 55 47.30 21.87 41.43
C TRP A 55 47.86 23.26 41.06
N GLY A 56 47.46 24.28 41.84
CA GLY A 56 47.88 25.67 41.61
C GLY A 56 47.24 26.34 40.38
N ARG A 57 46.25 25.71 39.75
CA ARG A 57 45.46 26.27 38.64
C ARG A 57 43.98 26.33 39.05
N ASP A 58 43.23 27.22 38.41
CA ASP A 58 41.79 27.32 38.62
C ASP A 58 41.09 26.05 38.09
N VAL A 59 40.29 25.40 38.95
CA VAL A 59 39.54 24.17 38.60
C VAL A 59 38.71 24.37 37.34
N TRP A 60 38.06 25.53 37.23
CA TRP A 60 37.26 25.89 36.07
C TRP A 60 38.03 25.78 34.75
N GLY A 61 39.27 26.26 34.71
CA GLY A 61 40.11 26.19 33.51
C GLY A 61 40.49 24.75 33.14
N VAL A 62 40.80 23.92 34.15
CA VAL A 62 41.09 22.49 33.95
C VAL A 62 39.87 21.74 33.41
N PHE A 63 38.68 22.03 33.94
CA PHE A 63 37.45 21.39 33.50
C PHE A 63 36.97 21.84 32.13
N LEU A 64 37.15 23.12 31.80
CA LEU A 64 36.90 23.59 30.45
C LEU A 64 37.77 22.85 29.43
N GLN A 65 39.07 22.67 29.73
CA GLN A 65 39.97 21.88 28.87
C GLN A 65 39.53 20.43 28.74
N LEU A 66 39.11 19.80 29.85
CA LEU A 66 38.63 18.42 29.84
C LEU A 66 37.33 18.27 29.02
N ARG A 67 36.39 19.21 29.14
CA ARG A 67 35.14 19.23 28.37
C ARG A 67 35.39 19.46 26.88
N LEU A 68 36.28 20.39 26.52
CA LEU A 68 36.66 20.62 25.13
C LEU A 68 37.38 19.41 24.54
N LEU A 69 38.26 18.76 25.30
CA LEU A 69 38.88 17.49 24.89
C LEU A 69 37.82 16.42 24.63
N CYS A 70 36.83 16.28 25.53
CA CYS A 70 35.70 15.37 25.33
C CYS A 70 34.93 15.70 24.03
N SER A 71 34.63 16.98 23.76
CA SER A 71 33.96 17.40 22.52
C SER A 71 34.79 17.08 21.28
N ILE A 72 36.12 17.27 21.32
CA ILE A 72 37.03 16.90 20.23
C ILE A 72 37.03 15.39 20.00
N LEU A 73 37.08 14.59 21.07
CA LEU A 73 37.01 13.13 20.98
C LEU A 73 35.68 12.65 20.40
N ILE A 74 34.56 13.28 20.77
CA ILE A 74 33.24 12.99 20.20
C ILE A 74 33.19 13.40 18.72
N ALA A 75 33.80 14.53 18.33
CA ALA A 75 33.89 14.94 16.94
C ALA A 75 34.74 13.98 16.09
N LEU A 76 35.85 13.48 16.64
CA LEU A 76 36.65 12.44 15.99
C LEU A 76 35.88 11.12 15.89
N PHE A 77 35.15 10.75 16.95
CA PHE A 77 34.28 9.58 16.94
C PHE A 77 33.16 9.71 15.90
N MET A 78 32.63 10.91 15.66
CA MET A 78 31.64 11.17 14.61
C MET A 78 32.17 10.78 13.20
N VAL A 79 33.46 10.95 12.93
CA VAL A 79 34.08 10.49 11.68
C VAL A 79 33.98 8.96 11.55
N LEU A 80 34.16 8.22 12.65
CA LEU A 80 33.99 6.76 12.68
C LEU A 80 32.54 6.35 12.45
N VAL A 81 31.57 7.08 13.02
CA VAL A 81 30.13 6.83 12.86
C VAL A 81 29.69 7.00 11.40
N VAL A 82 30.24 8.00 10.70
CA VAL A 82 29.91 8.26 9.28
C VAL A 82 30.53 7.21 8.35
N ARG A 83 31.68 6.63 8.73
CA ARG A 83 32.36 5.61 7.90
C ARG A 83 31.60 4.28 7.85
N PRO A 84 31.71 3.53 6.72
CA PRO A 84 31.03 2.24 6.55
C PRO A 84 31.47 1.17 7.55
N VAL A 85 32.69 1.29 8.10
CA VAL A 85 33.19 0.39 9.15
C VAL A 85 32.39 0.53 10.44
N GLY A 86 32.10 1.76 10.89
CA GLY A 86 31.31 2.01 12.10
C GLY A 86 29.87 1.53 11.95
N GLN A 87 29.29 1.68 10.77
CA GLN A 87 27.91 1.25 10.47
C GLN A 87 27.72 -0.27 10.51
N ARG A 88 28.79 -1.06 10.60
CA ARG A 88 28.71 -2.53 10.79
C ARG A 88 28.09 -2.91 12.13
N HIS A 89 28.41 -2.18 13.20
CA HIS A 89 27.93 -2.46 14.57
C HIS A 89 27.33 -1.20 15.22
N PRO A 90 26.16 -0.72 14.75
CA PRO A 90 25.64 0.58 15.15
C PRO A 90 25.21 0.65 16.62
N ARG A 91 24.80 -0.49 17.20
CA ARG A 91 24.44 -0.61 18.62
C ARG A 91 25.64 -0.35 19.55
N LEU A 92 26.81 -0.86 19.18
CA LEU A 92 28.05 -0.64 19.92
C LEU A 92 28.45 0.84 19.89
N LEU A 93 28.25 1.52 18.74
CA LEU A 93 28.55 2.94 18.62
C LEU A 93 27.75 3.81 19.60
N GLY A 94 26.48 3.47 19.84
CA GLY A 94 25.65 4.18 20.82
C GLY A 94 26.20 4.08 22.24
N VAL A 95 26.56 2.86 22.68
CA VAL A 95 27.16 2.65 24.01
C VAL A 95 28.51 3.36 24.13
N MET A 96 29.36 3.27 23.10
CA MET A 96 30.65 3.96 23.07
C MET A 96 30.50 5.48 23.17
N LEU A 97 29.52 6.07 22.47
CA LEU A 97 29.22 7.49 22.55
C LEU A 97 28.92 7.94 23.98
N ALA A 98 28.15 7.15 24.73
CA ALA A 98 27.82 7.45 26.12
C ALA A 98 29.04 7.49 27.05
N MET A 99 30.07 6.69 26.74
CA MET A 99 31.24 6.58 27.59
C MET A 99 32.13 7.83 27.56
N PHE A 100 32.14 8.62 26.48
CA PHE A 100 32.97 9.84 26.44
C PHE A 100 32.50 10.87 27.51
N PRO A 101 31.22 11.30 27.52
CA PRO A 101 30.70 12.15 28.59
C PRO A 101 30.86 11.57 29.98
N SER A 102 30.51 10.29 30.16
CA SER A 102 30.57 9.64 31.46
C SER A 102 31.99 9.56 32.00
N SER A 103 32.99 9.35 31.15
CA SER A 103 34.41 9.27 31.57
C SER A 103 34.93 10.64 31.98
N CYS A 104 34.58 11.67 31.20
CA CYS A 104 34.90 13.05 31.54
C CYS A 104 34.33 13.43 32.92
N ILE A 105 33.04 13.15 33.15
CA ILE A 105 32.37 13.48 34.40
C ILE A 105 32.89 12.63 35.57
N ALA A 106 33.14 11.33 35.37
CA ALA A 106 33.72 10.47 36.38
C ALA A 106 35.13 10.92 36.80
N LEU A 107 35.94 11.40 35.85
CA LEU A 107 37.25 11.98 36.17
C LEU A 107 37.11 13.27 36.99
N MET A 108 36.13 14.12 36.68
CA MET A 108 35.84 15.33 37.48
C MET A 108 35.43 14.98 38.92
N ILE A 109 34.63 13.92 39.09
CA ILE A 109 34.25 13.40 40.41
C ILE A 109 35.49 12.91 41.18
N TYR A 110 36.39 12.18 40.52
CA TYR A 110 37.63 11.70 41.11
C TYR A 110 38.60 12.84 41.51
N LEU A 111 38.64 13.94 40.75
CA LEU A 111 39.60 15.03 41.01
C LEU A 111 39.17 16.00 42.13
N LEU A 112 37.92 15.97 42.56
CA LEU A 112 37.35 16.95 43.50
C LEU A 112 37.00 16.35 44.86
N ASP A 113 35.74 15.95 45.03
CA ASP A 113 35.14 15.62 46.32
C ASP A 113 34.63 14.17 46.36
N GLY A 114 34.98 13.35 45.36
CA GLY A 114 34.52 11.98 45.22
C GLY A 114 33.01 11.88 45.37
N ALA A 115 32.54 11.12 46.37
CA ALA A 115 31.11 10.90 46.59
C ALA A 115 30.31 12.18 46.86
N ALA A 116 30.92 13.23 47.43
CA ALA A 116 30.25 14.50 47.72
C ALA A 116 30.13 15.43 46.51
N SER A 117 30.74 15.08 45.38
CA SER A 117 30.69 15.89 44.18
C SER A 117 29.28 15.97 43.59
N PRO A 118 28.75 17.17 43.25
CA PRO A 118 27.44 17.31 42.61
C PRO A 118 27.43 16.76 41.17
N TYR A 119 28.59 16.46 40.59
CA TYR A 119 28.71 15.97 39.22
C TYR A 119 28.13 14.56 39.00
N TYR A 120 27.76 13.82 40.05
CA TYR A 120 26.95 12.60 39.88
C TYR A 120 25.60 12.92 39.18
N ALA A 121 25.04 14.11 39.40
CA ALA A 121 23.83 14.56 38.68
C ALA A 121 24.08 14.71 37.17
N GLY A 122 25.31 15.04 36.78
CA GLY A 122 25.74 15.03 35.38
C GLY A 122 25.68 13.65 34.75
N LEU A 123 26.05 12.59 35.50
CA LEU A 123 25.91 11.20 35.03
C LEU A 123 24.44 10.83 34.82
N ASN A 124 23.54 11.27 35.69
CA ASN A 124 22.09 11.10 35.50
C ASN A 124 21.59 11.80 34.22
N LEU A 125 22.04 13.04 33.97
CA LEU A 125 21.68 13.78 32.76
C LEU A 125 22.16 13.04 31.49
N VAL A 126 23.39 12.51 31.51
CA VAL A 126 23.93 11.70 30.40
C VAL A 126 23.05 10.49 30.15
N LEU A 127 22.70 9.72 31.18
CA LEU A 127 21.81 8.55 31.04
C LEU A 127 20.44 8.92 30.47
N LEU A 128 19.87 10.04 30.88
CA LEU A 128 18.55 10.49 30.42
C LEU A 128 18.55 10.99 28.98
N VAL A 129 19.52 11.86 28.62
CA VAL A 129 19.68 12.37 27.25
C VAL A 129 19.88 11.21 26.29
N ILE A 130 20.71 10.25 26.68
CA ILE A 130 21.04 9.12 25.84
C ILE A 130 19.89 8.12 25.76
N GLY A 131 19.20 7.84 26.88
CA GLY A 131 18.00 7.01 26.88
C GLY A 131 16.90 7.57 25.97
N PHE A 132 16.75 8.89 25.92
CA PHE A 132 15.78 9.56 25.06
C PHE A 132 16.21 9.61 23.59
N VAL A 133 17.48 9.92 23.30
CA VAL A 133 17.96 10.16 21.94
C VAL A 133 18.35 8.87 21.22
N LEU A 134 19.05 7.96 21.90
CA LEU A 134 19.68 6.81 21.25
C LEU A 134 18.75 5.60 21.08
N HIS A 135 17.50 5.69 21.57
CA HIS A 135 16.42 4.70 21.37
C HIS A 135 16.90 3.25 21.48
N TRP A 136 17.65 2.92 22.51
CA TRP A 136 18.31 1.62 22.69
C TRP A 136 17.36 0.44 22.89
N THR A 137 17.89 -0.76 22.71
CA THR A 137 17.27 -2.00 23.21
C THR A 137 17.55 -2.18 24.71
N LEU A 138 16.81 -3.08 25.36
CA LEU A 138 16.98 -3.37 26.79
C LEU A 138 18.44 -3.68 27.17
N LEU A 139 19.13 -4.49 26.35
CA LEU A 139 20.49 -4.93 26.64
C LEU A 139 21.47 -3.76 26.61
N GLU A 140 21.39 -2.91 25.59
CA GLU A 140 22.28 -1.75 25.43
C GLU A 140 22.11 -0.76 26.58
N SER A 141 20.86 -0.50 26.99
CA SER A 141 20.57 0.38 28.13
C SER A 141 21.11 -0.17 29.44
N VAL A 142 20.92 -1.47 29.71
CA VAL A 142 21.48 -2.12 30.91
C VAL A 142 23.01 -2.04 30.91
N VAL A 143 23.65 -2.37 29.80
CA VAL A 143 25.12 -2.31 29.68
C VAL A 143 25.62 -0.89 29.93
N ALA A 144 25.02 0.12 29.29
CA ALA A 144 25.42 1.50 29.48
C ALA A 144 25.22 1.98 30.93
N VAL A 145 24.06 1.69 31.53
CA VAL A 145 23.76 2.05 32.93
C VAL A 145 24.75 1.40 33.90
N VAL A 146 25.05 0.11 33.71
CA VAL A 146 26.05 -0.60 34.53
C VAL A 146 27.44 0.00 34.36
N LEU A 147 27.87 0.31 33.14
CA LEU A 147 29.17 0.95 32.90
C LEU A 147 29.26 2.32 33.57
N VAL A 148 28.23 3.16 33.47
CA VAL A 148 28.20 4.47 34.15
C VAL A 148 28.24 4.30 35.67
N MET A 149 27.51 3.35 36.24
CA MET A 149 27.56 3.06 37.67
C MET A 149 28.94 2.58 38.11
N LEU A 150 29.56 1.68 37.36
CA LEU A 150 30.92 1.20 37.64
C LEU A 150 31.93 2.35 37.62
N MET A 151 31.81 3.27 36.67
CA MET A 151 32.68 4.45 36.59
C MET A 151 32.48 5.40 37.76
N TYR A 152 31.24 5.61 38.20
CA TYR A 152 30.94 6.40 39.40
C TYR A 152 31.55 5.77 40.65
N VAL A 153 31.31 4.47 40.86
CA VAL A 153 31.84 3.73 42.02
C VAL A 153 33.37 3.73 42.01
N ALA A 154 33.99 3.50 40.86
CA ALA A 154 35.44 3.56 40.71
C ALA A 154 35.98 4.96 41.04
N ALA A 155 35.36 6.03 40.50
CA ALA A 155 35.79 7.40 40.77
C ALA A 155 35.72 7.74 42.27
N CYS A 156 34.66 7.32 42.98
CA CYS A 156 34.54 7.54 44.42
C CYS A 156 35.53 6.69 45.22
N PHE A 157 35.72 5.42 44.86
CA PHE A 157 36.59 4.50 45.57
C PHE A 157 38.07 4.88 45.46
N PHE A 158 38.52 5.29 44.28
CA PHE A 158 39.91 5.69 44.08
C PHE A 158 40.22 7.10 44.58
N HIS A 159 39.22 7.96 44.77
CA HIS A 159 39.42 9.31 45.27
C HIS A 159 39.91 9.34 46.73
N GLY A 160 39.29 8.56 47.62
CA GLY A 160 39.61 8.59 49.05
C GLY A 160 38.51 8.03 49.96
N PRO A 161 38.49 8.39 51.25
CA PRO A 161 37.49 7.90 52.20
C PRO A 161 36.08 8.32 51.79
N ILE A 162 35.16 7.37 51.78
CA ILE A 162 33.78 7.56 51.31
C ILE A 162 32.86 7.84 52.49
N ASP A 163 32.16 8.97 52.46
CA ASP A 163 30.97 9.16 53.31
C ASP A 163 29.85 8.24 52.82
N ALA A 164 29.59 7.18 53.59
CA ALA A 164 28.61 6.16 53.26
C ALA A 164 27.20 6.72 53.04
N ARG A 165 26.82 7.80 53.75
CA ARG A 165 25.48 8.40 53.63
C ARG A 165 25.31 9.10 52.28
N ILE A 166 26.28 9.94 51.92
CA ILE A 166 26.23 10.69 50.66
C ILE A 166 26.38 9.75 49.46
N PHE A 167 27.30 8.78 49.57
CA PHE A 167 27.50 7.77 48.55
C PHE A 167 26.23 6.91 48.32
N ALA A 168 25.60 6.43 49.40
CA ALA A 168 24.36 5.66 49.29
C ALA A 168 23.22 6.47 48.66
N ASN A 169 23.10 7.75 49.01
CA ASN A 169 22.12 8.66 48.40
C ASN A 169 22.34 8.80 46.88
N ASN A 170 23.56 9.10 46.46
CA ASN A 170 23.89 9.33 45.06
C ASN A 170 23.76 8.04 44.23
N LEU A 171 24.17 6.90 44.80
CA LEU A 171 24.00 5.59 44.19
C LEU A 171 22.50 5.23 44.05
N TYR A 172 21.68 5.53 45.05
CA TYR A 172 20.23 5.33 44.98
C TYR A 172 19.61 6.10 43.80
N PHE A 173 19.94 7.38 43.63
CA PHE A 173 19.45 8.17 42.50
C PHE A 173 19.97 7.64 41.15
N LEU A 174 21.23 7.21 41.08
CA LEU A 174 21.80 6.67 39.86
C LEU A 174 21.14 5.34 39.45
N VAL A 175 20.86 4.47 40.42
CA VAL A 175 20.10 3.21 40.21
C VAL A 175 18.68 3.52 39.77
N LEU A 176 18.00 4.47 40.43
CA LEU A 176 16.63 4.86 40.07
C LEU A 176 16.56 5.39 38.63
N THR A 177 17.46 6.30 38.25
CA THR A 177 17.57 6.78 36.87
C THR A 177 17.87 5.64 35.91
N GLY A 178 18.75 4.71 36.30
CA GLY A 178 19.04 3.51 35.51
C GLY A 178 17.81 2.63 35.25
N ILE A 179 16.96 2.42 36.26
CA ILE A 179 15.69 1.70 36.14
C ILE A 179 14.74 2.44 35.20
N ILE A 180 14.60 3.76 35.35
CA ILE A 180 13.74 4.60 34.50
C ILE A 180 14.20 4.50 33.03
N VAL A 181 15.49 4.70 32.77
CA VAL A 181 16.07 4.66 31.42
C VAL A 181 15.93 3.29 30.80
N THR A 182 16.20 2.22 31.55
CA THR A 182 16.08 0.84 31.07
C THR A 182 14.64 0.47 30.76
N THR A 183 13.70 0.83 31.65
CA THR A 183 12.26 0.59 31.45
C THR A 183 11.73 1.39 30.27
N GLY A 184 12.09 2.66 30.17
CA GLY A 184 11.74 3.53 29.05
C GLY A 184 12.25 2.99 27.72
N SER A 185 13.51 2.55 27.67
CA SER A 185 14.12 1.96 26.47
C SER A 185 13.40 0.68 26.03
N TYR A 186 13.02 -0.16 26.98
CA TYR A 186 12.25 -1.37 26.68
C TYR A 186 10.86 -1.07 26.10
N VAL A 187 10.11 -0.13 26.71
CA VAL A 187 8.80 0.29 26.22
C VAL A 187 8.93 0.91 24.84
N HIS A 188 9.89 1.80 24.66
CA HIS A 188 10.12 2.49 23.38
C HIS A 188 10.55 1.53 22.28
N SER A 189 11.43 0.56 22.59
CA SER A 189 11.81 -0.50 21.65
C SER A 189 10.59 -1.32 21.20
N ARG A 190 9.66 -1.63 22.10
CA ARG A 190 8.40 -2.29 21.75
C ARG A 190 7.46 -1.42 20.93
N TRP A 191 7.35 -0.13 21.24
CA TRP A 191 6.54 0.81 20.45
C TRP A 191 7.06 0.97 19.03
N ARG A 192 8.38 1.12 18.85
CA ARG A 192 9.01 1.21 17.53
C ARG A 192 8.72 -0.02 16.66
N PHE A 193 8.81 -1.22 17.22
CA PHE A 193 8.48 -2.44 16.49
C PHE A 193 6.99 -2.48 16.10
N ARG A 194 6.08 -2.13 17.03
CA ARG A 194 4.64 -2.09 16.75
C ARG A 194 4.28 -1.07 15.69
N GLU A 195 4.86 0.12 15.78
CA GLU A 195 4.67 1.18 14.79
C GLU A 195 5.14 0.74 13.41
N PHE A 196 6.33 0.14 13.31
CA PHE A 196 6.83 -0.40 12.06
C PHE A 196 5.91 -1.49 11.50
N ALA A 197 5.47 -2.44 12.34
CA ALA A 197 4.59 -3.52 11.92
C ALA A 197 3.25 -3.01 11.37
N LEU A 198 2.64 -2.04 12.06
CA LEU A 198 1.40 -1.40 11.62
C LEU A 198 1.57 -0.64 10.29
N ARG A 199 2.66 0.13 10.15
CA ARG A 199 2.96 0.84 8.90
C ARG A 199 3.18 -0.13 7.74
N TYR A 200 3.92 -1.20 7.99
CA TYR A 200 4.18 -2.24 7.01
C TYR A 200 2.88 -2.94 6.55
N GLU A 201 1.99 -3.27 7.48
CA GLU A 201 0.69 -3.86 7.17
C GLU A 201 -0.21 -2.90 6.39
N LEU A 202 -0.24 -1.62 6.77
CA LEU A 202 -1.01 -0.59 6.08
C LEU A 202 -0.55 -0.40 4.63
N ASP A 203 0.76 -0.37 4.40
CA ASP A 203 1.33 -0.26 3.05
C ASP A 203 0.96 -1.46 2.17
N GLN A 204 0.90 -2.67 2.73
CA GLN A 204 0.45 -3.86 2.02
C GLN A 204 -1.03 -3.79 1.68
N GLN A 205 -1.88 -3.44 2.65
CA GLN A 205 -3.33 -3.29 2.41
C GLN A 205 -3.62 -2.23 1.36
N ARG A 206 -2.87 -1.11 1.37
CA ARG A 206 -3.00 -0.07 0.36
C ARG A 206 -2.67 -0.59 -1.05
N ARG A 207 -1.57 -1.32 -1.22
CA ARG A 207 -1.20 -1.91 -2.52
C ARG A 207 -2.24 -2.91 -3.01
N LEU A 208 -2.75 -3.75 -2.11
CA LEU A 208 -3.82 -4.70 -2.42
C LEU A 208 -5.10 -3.96 -2.85
N LEU A 209 -5.51 -2.92 -2.12
CA LEU A 209 -6.68 -2.11 -2.46
C LEU A 209 -6.52 -1.41 -3.81
N GLU A 210 -5.35 -0.86 -4.08
CA GLU A 210 -5.01 -0.24 -5.37
C GLU A 210 -5.11 -1.27 -6.52
N SER A 211 -4.58 -2.48 -6.34
CA SER A 211 -4.68 -3.55 -7.34
C SER A 211 -6.13 -4.01 -7.58
N SER A 212 -6.93 -4.13 -6.51
CA SER A 212 -8.34 -4.50 -6.59
C SER A 212 -9.15 -3.41 -7.29
N ASN A 213 -8.88 -2.13 -7.00
CA ASN A 213 -9.53 -1.01 -7.69
C ASN A 213 -9.18 -0.96 -9.18
N GLN A 214 -7.92 -1.22 -9.55
CA GLN A 214 -7.53 -1.34 -10.96
C GLN A 214 -8.28 -2.48 -11.65
N GLN A 215 -8.37 -3.65 -11.01
CA GLN A 215 -9.09 -4.79 -11.55
C GLN A 215 -10.60 -4.51 -11.72
N LEU A 216 -11.22 -3.83 -10.76
CA LEU A 216 -12.61 -3.41 -10.85
C LEU A 216 -12.82 -2.42 -12.00
N SER A 217 -11.95 -1.43 -12.15
CA SER A 217 -12.01 -0.49 -13.27
C SER A 217 -11.96 -1.20 -14.63
N LEU A 218 -11.06 -2.19 -14.78
CA LEU A 218 -10.95 -2.97 -16.01
C LEU A 218 -12.21 -3.80 -16.28
N LYS A 219 -12.75 -4.49 -15.27
CA LYS A 219 -14.01 -5.23 -15.41
C LYS A 219 -15.19 -4.33 -15.77
N THR A 220 -15.25 -3.13 -15.20
CA THR A 220 -16.30 -2.16 -15.54
C THR A 220 -16.20 -1.77 -17.02
N SER A 221 -15.01 -1.45 -17.54
CA SER A 221 -14.81 -1.16 -18.96
C SER A 221 -15.14 -2.34 -19.88
N GLU A 222 -14.80 -3.57 -19.47
CA GLU A 222 -15.14 -4.79 -20.20
C GLU A 222 -16.66 -5.01 -20.27
N LEU A 223 -17.36 -4.83 -19.14
CA LEU A 223 -18.82 -4.92 -19.08
C LEU A 223 -19.49 -3.86 -19.95
N GLU A 224 -19.00 -2.62 -19.95
CA GLU A 224 -19.51 -1.56 -20.82
C GLU A 224 -19.37 -1.92 -22.29
N LEU A 225 -18.22 -2.49 -22.69
CA LEU A 225 -17.98 -2.92 -24.07
C LEU A 225 -18.89 -4.09 -24.46
N SER A 226 -19.02 -5.10 -23.60
CA SER A 226 -19.92 -6.23 -23.81
C SER A 226 -21.38 -5.77 -23.94
N ASN A 227 -21.81 -4.83 -23.10
CA ASN A 227 -23.17 -4.28 -23.16
C ASN A 227 -23.41 -3.50 -24.46
N ARG A 228 -22.42 -2.73 -24.95
CA ARG A 228 -22.49 -2.08 -26.27
C ARG A 228 -22.63 -3.10 -27.41
N GLN A 229 -21.85 -4.17 -27.38
CA GLN A 229 -21.95 -5.24 -28.39
C GLN A 229 -23.32 -5.91 -28.36
N LEU A 230 -23.81 -6.26 -27.17
CA LEU A 230 -25.11 -6.90 -27.00
C LEU A 230 -26.24 -6.02 -27.52
N ASN A 231 -26.19 -4.71 -27.26
CA ASN A 231 -27.16 -3.75 -27.80
C ASN A 231 -27.08 -3.64 -29.34
N ALA A 232 -25.89 -3.69 -29.93
CA ALA A 232 -25.71 -3.69 -31.37
C ALA A 232 -26.29 -4.96 -32.02
N THR A 233 -25.92 -6.14 -31.51
CA THR A 233 -26.45 -7.43 -31.99
C THR A 233 -27.97 -7.52 -31.83
N LYS A 234 -28.51 -6.99 -30.72
CA LYS A 234 -29.96 -6.90 -30.54
C LYS A 234 -30.61 -6.05 -31.64
N GLY A 235 -30.04 -4.90 -31.98
CA GLY A 235 -30.52 -4.05 -33.07
C GLY A 235 -30.47 -4.73 -34.44
N GLU A 236 -29.40 -5.48 -34.74
CA GLU A 236 -29.28 -6.28 -35.97
C GLU A 236 -30.33 -7.38 -36.04
N LEU A 237 -30.53 -8.11 -34.94
CA LEU A 237 -31.53 -9.17 -34.84
C LEU A 237 -32.95 -8.63 -35.04
N GLU A 238 -33.27 -7.49 -34.44
CA GLU A 238 -34.55 -6.80 -34.63
C GLU A 238 -34.75 -6.37 -36.10
N SER A 239 -33.69 -5.89 -36.76
CA SER A 239 -33.73 -5.55 -38.19
C SER A 239 -33.98 -6.78 -39.08
N SER A 240 -33.23 -7.86 -38.86
CA SER A 240 -33.39 -9.12 -39.59
C SER A 240 -34.77 -9.72 -39.40
N ASN A 241 -35.30 -9.71 -38.18
CA ASN A 241 -36.64 -10.21 -37.89
C ASN A 241 -37.74 -9.39 -38.59
N ARG A 242 -37.57 -8.05 -38.67
CA ARG A 242 -38.45 -7.18 -39.48
C ARG A 242 -38.38 -7.53 -40.96
N GLN A 243 -37.19 -7.79 -41.50
CA GLN A 243 -37.02 -8.18 -42.91
C GLN A 243 -37.66 -9.54 -43.19
N LEU A 244 -37.43 -10.53 -42.32
CA LEU A 244 -38.01 -11.86 -42.44
C LEU A 244 -39.55 -11.79 -42.39
N SER A 245 -40.11 -10.97 -41.49
CA SER A 245 -41.56 -10.74 -41.42
C SER A 245 -42.11 -10.12 -42.71
N ARG A 246 -41.39 -9.16 -43.32
CA ARG A 246 -41.77 -8.57 -44.62
C ARG A 246 -41.71 -9.60 -45.75
N GLN A 247 -40.64 -10.40 -45.81
CA GLN A 247 -40.48 -11.45 -46.81
C GLN A 247 -41.58 -12.52 -46.68
N LYS A 248 -41.93 -12.89 -45.44
CA LYS A 248 -43.04 -13.81 -45.17
C LYS A 248 -44.36 -13.25 -45.68
N ALA A 249 -44.68 -11.98 -45.38
CA ALA A 249 -45.90 -11.35 -45.87
C ALA A 249 -45.95 -11.25 -47.39
N GLN A 250 -44.81 -10.93 -48.04
CA GLN A 250 -44.71 -10.94 -49.51
C GLN A 250 -44.95 -12.34 -50.08
N LEU A 251 -44.32 -13.37 -49.51
CA LEU A 251 -44.48 -14.75 -49.94
C LEU A 251 -45.94 -15.23 -49.81
N GLU A 252 -46.59 -14.90 -48.69
CA GLU A 252 -48.01 -15.21 -48.46
C GLU A 252 -48.90 -14.54 -49.52
N ASN A 253 -48.65 -13.27 -49.84
CA ASN A 253 -49.37 -12.57 -50.91
C ASN A 253 -49.15 -13.21 -52.28
N THR A 254 -47.90 -13.53 -52.65
CA THR A 254 -47.59 -14.18 -53.93
C THR A 254 -48.21 -15.57 -54.04
N LEU A 255 -48.24 -16.35 -52.96
CA LEU A 255 -48.95 -17.64 -52.91
C LEU A 255 -50.46 -17.47 -53.12
N GLN A 256 -51.05 -16.45 -52.50
CA GLN A 256 -52.47 -16.14 -52.66
C GLN A 256 -52.79 -15.72 -54.10
N GLU A 257 -51.92 -14.92 -54.71
CA GLU A 257 -52.04 -14.48 -56.10
C GLU A 257 -51.90 -15.66 -57.08
N LEU A 258 -50.87 -16.50 -56.92
CA LEU A 258 -50.69 -17.73 -57.69
C LEU A 258 -51.91 -18.64 -57.63
N LYS A 259 -52.48 -18.82 -56.43
CA LYS A 259 -53.69 -19.62 -56.23
C LYS A 259 -54.89 -19.02 -56.97
N ARG A 260 -55.06 -17.70 -56.89
CA ARG A 260 -56.11 -16.99 -57.62
C ARG A 260 -55.94 -17.11 -59.14
N THR A 261 -54.73 -16.93 -59.66
CA THR A 261 -54.43 -17.11 -61.08
C THR A 261 -54.68 -18.55 -61.52
N GLN A 262 -54.33 -19.54 -60.69
CA GLN A 262 -54.62 -20.94 -60.96
C GLN A 262 -56.14 -21.19 -61.04
N ASP A 263 -56.93 -20.67 -60.10
CA ASP A 263 -58.39 -20.79 -60.11
C ASP A 263 -59.00 -20.10 -61.35
N GLU A 264 -58.51 -18.90 -61.70
CA GLU A 264 -58.90 -18.18 -62.93
C GLU A 264 -58.56 -19.00 -64.20
N LEU A 265 -57.36 -19.59 -64.29
CA LEU A 265 -56.97 -20.45 -65.42
C LEU A 265 -57.87 -21.69 -65.53
N ILE A 266 -58.17 -22.37 -64.42
CA ILE A 266 -59.10 -23.51 -64.40
C ILE A 266 -60.49 -23.09 -64.90
N THR A 267 -61.00 -21.94 -64.46
CA THR A 267 -62.30 -21.43 -64.94
C THR A 267 -62.28 -21.07 -66.42
N THR A 268 -61.19 -20.47 -66.90
CA THR A 268 -60.97 -20.12 -68.31
C THR A 268 -60.89 -21.38 -69.18
N GLU A 269 -60.16 -22.41 -68.73
CA GLU A 269 -60.07 -23.71 -69.41
C GLU A 269 -61.44 -24.41 -69.46
N LYS A 270 -62.21 -24.37 -68.36
CA LYS A 270 -63.59 -24.87 -68.33
C LYS A 270 -64.49 -24.11 -69.32
N GLN A 271 -64.41 -22.79 -69.37
CA GLN A 271 -65.19 -21.97 -70.30
C GLN A 271 -64.79 -22.22 -71.76
N ALA A 272 -63.50 -22.34 -72.06
CA ALA A 272 -63.01 -22.69 -73.39
C ALA A 272 -63.49 -24.09 -73.81
N SER A 273 -63.41 -25.07 -72.92
CA SER A 273 -63.93 -26.43 -73.13
C SER A 273 -65.44 -26.44 -73.38
N LEU A 274 -66.20 -25.64 -72.61
CA LEU A 274 -67.62 -25.42 -72.83
C LEU A 274 -67.91 -24.72 -74.17
N GLY A 275 -67.07 -23.77 -74.59
CA GLY A 275 -67.17 -23.09 -75.87
C GLY A 275 -66.95 -24.04 -77.05
N VAL A 276 -65.93 -24.91 -76.96
CA VAL A 276 -65.68 -26.00 -77.94
C VAL A 276 -66.87 -26.97 -77.98
N TRP A 277 -67.38 -27.38 -76.81
CA TRP A 277 -68.57 -28.24 -76.71
C TRP A 277 -69.82 -27.57 -77.31
N SER A 278 -70.05 -26.29 -77.02
CA SER A 278 -71.20 -25.54 -77.54
C SER A 278 -71.12 -25.35 -79.05
N ALA A 279 -69.93 -25.09 -79.59
CA ALA A 279 -69.70 -25.06 -81.02
C ALA A 279 -69.98 -26.42 -81.67
N GLY A 280 -69.57 -27.52 -81.02
CA GLY A 280 -69.93 -28.89 -81.42
C GLY A 280 -71.44 -29.13 -81.44
N ILE A 281 -72.15 -28.76 -80.35
CA ILE A 281 -73.61 -28.90 -80.26
C ILE A 281 -74.34 -28.05 -81.31
N ILE A 282 -73.94 -26.80 -81.54
CA ILE A 282 -74.53 -25.95 -82.59
C ILE A 282 -74.31 -26.59 -83.97
N HIS A 283 -73.14 -27.17 -84.20
CA HIS A 283 -72.85 -27.87 -85.44
C HIS A 283 -73.74 -29.11 -85.62
N GLU A 284 -74.02 -29.83 -84.54
CA GLU A 284 -74.93 -30.99 -84.55
C GLU A 284 -76.41 -30.61 -84.61
N ILE A 285 -76.84 -29.46 -84.08
CA ILE A 285 -78.22 -28.94 -84.17
C ILE A 285 -78.49 -28.33 -85.55
N ASN A 286 -77.52 -27.65 -86.15
CA ASN A 286 -77.67 -27.12 -87.50
C ASN A 286 -77.84 -28.23 -88.53
N ASN A 287 -77.35 -29.45 -88.27
CA ASN A 287 -77.58 -30.60 -89.16
C ASN A 287 -79.09 -30.88 -89.36
N PRO A 288 -79.89 -31.25 -88.34
CA PRO A 288 -81.34 -31.44 -88.47
C PRO A 288 -82.08 -30.18 -88.91
N LEU A 289 -81.68 -28.98 -88.49
CA LEU A 289 -82.30 -27.73 -88.95
C LEU A 289 -82.11 -27.50 -90.46
N ASN A 290 -80.92 -27.76 -90.99
CA ASN A 290 -80.70 -27.74 -92.43
C ASN A 290 -81.52 -28.84 -93.12
N PHE A 291 -81.64 -30.04 -92.54
CA PHE A 291 -82.51 -31.08 -93.10
C PHE A 291 -83.99 -30.63 -93.16
N VAL A 292 -84.51 -30.01 -92.10
CA VAL A 292 -85.88 -29.48 -92.04
C VAL A 292 -86.05 -28.31 -93.01
N ARG A 293 -85.11 -27.36 -93.06
CA ARG A 293 -85.18 -26.20 -93.97
C ARG A 293 -85.16 -26.65 -95.43
N THR A 294 -84.30 -27.61 -95.78
CA THR A 294 -84.28 -28.23 -97.11
C THR A 294 -85.59 -28.95 -97.41
N GLY A 295 -86.13 -29.69 -96.43
CA GLY A 295 -87.47 -30.31 -96.55
C GLY A 295 -88.60 -29.30 -96.76
N LEU A 296 -88.58 -28.17 -96.05
CA LEU A 296 -89.55 -27.08 -96.20
C LEU A 296 -89.41 -26.38 -97.56
N TYR A 297 -88.19 -26.21 -98.06
CA TYR A 297 -87.92 -25.65 -99.39
C TYR A 297 -88.46 -26.56 -100.50
N ALA A 298 -88.35 -27.89 -100.32
CA ALA A 298 -88.91 -28.89 -101.22
C ALA A 298 -90.45 -28.87 -101.20
N LEU A 299 -91.07 -28.78 -100.01
CA LEU A 299 -92.53 -28.68 -99.87
C LEU A 299 -93.11 -27.40 -100.47
N ARG A 300 -92.42 -26.25 -100.28
CA ARG A 300 -92.87 -24.95 -100.81
C ARG A 300 -92.73 -24.83 -102.34
N HIS A 301 -91.87 -25.65 -102.96
CA HIS A 301 -91.82 -25.78 -104.42
C HIS A 301 -92.88 -26.76 -104.96
N ALA A 302 -93.30 -27.74 -104.16
CA ALA A 302 -94.38 -28.66 -104.53
C ALA A 302 -95.77 -27.98 -104.52
N GLU A 303 -95.98 -26.97 -103.68
CA GLU A 303 -97.25 -26.22 -103.57
C GLU A 303 -97.50 -25.26 -104.74
N LYS A 304 -96.49 -24.96 -105.57
CA LYS A 304 -96.65 -24.13 -106.79
C LYS A 304 -97.19 -24.90 -108.01
N HIS A 305 -97.56 -26.18 -107.85
CA HIS A 305 -98.05 -27.06 -108.92
C HIS A 305 -99.40 -27.74 -108.63
N LEU A 306 -100.17 -27.23 -107.68
CA LEU A 306 -101.57 -27.62 -107.41
C LEU A 306 -102.48 -26.40 -107.55
#